data_AF-B6K637-F1
#
_entry.id   AF-B6K637-F1
#
_cell.length_a   1.000
_cell.length_b   1.000
_cell.length_c   1.000
_cell.angle_alpha   90.00
_cell.angle_beta   90.00
_cell.angle_gamma   90.00
#
_symmetry.space_group_name_H-M   'P 1'
#
loop_
_entity.id
_entity.type
_entity.pdbx_description
1 polymer ?
#
loop_
_entity_poly.entity_id
_entity_poly.type
_entity_poly.pdbx_seq_one_letter_code
_entity_poly.pdbx_strand_id
1 'polypeptide(L)'
;MRNISYLSAETLKEWILEKPFNFVILDVRGEDRADGHIPGSINVPSDTFLVDIEKVMDQCLRAKCVIVHCTMSQIRGPKAARVLHELLMNRFCKGTQDSMSPIEIDEVLHKMPSIYILEGGFFYWNQRYCNDKRLVSYKMN
;
A
#
# COMPACT_ATOMS: atom_id res chain seq x y z
N MET A 1 -17.70 5.72 2.07
CA MET A 1 -16.29 6.11 2.29
C MET A 1 -15.44 4.85 2.30
N ARG A 2 -14.51 4.69 1.34
CA ARG A 2 -13.55 3.57 1.39
C ARG A 2 -12.51 3.91 2.45
N ASN A 3 -12.68 3.31 3.61
CA ASN A 3 -11.78 3.46 4.73
C ASN A 3 -10.49 2.66 4.50
N ILE A 4 -9.42 3.07 5.19
CA ILE A 4 -8.22 2.26 5.35
C ILE A 4 -8.62 1.03 6.18
N SER A 5 -8.33 -0.16 5.66
CA SER A 5 -8.67 -1.44 6.30
C SER A 5 -7.45 -2.34 6.41
N TYR A 6 -7.49 -3.32 7.31
CA TYR A 6 -6.46 -4.35 7.34
C TYR A 6 -6.76 -5.45 6.33
N LEU A 7 -5.70 -6.03 5.75
CA LEU A 7 -5.74 -7.15 4.81
C LEU A 7 -4.89 -8.28 5.39
N SER A 8 -5.43 -9.50 5.37
CA SER A 8 -4.71 -10.68 5.86
C SER A 8 -3.58 -11.08 4.90
N ALA A 9 -2.61 -11.81 5.44
CA ALA A 9 -1.50 -12.36 4.66
C ALA A 9 -2.00 -13.37 3.61
N GLU A 10 -3.04 -14.14 3.92
CA GLU A 10 -3.63 -15.14 3.04
C GLU A 10 -4.26 -14.51 1.80
N THR A 11 -5.05 -13.44 1.98
CA THR A 11 -5.68 -12.74 0.86
C THR A 11 -4.63 -12.08 -0.03
N LEU A 12 -3.61 -11.43 0.54
CA LEU A 12 -2.53 -10.86 -0.27
C LEU A 12 -1.74 -11.96 -1.02
N LYS A 13 -1.50 -13.12 -0.40
CA LYS A 13 -0.88 -14.27 -1.06
C LYS A 13 -1.70 -14.73 -2.26
N GLU A 14 -3.01 -14.86 -2.12
CA GLU A 14 -3.90 -15.21 -3.23
C GLU A 14 -3.79 -14.18 -4.36
N TRP A 15 -3.83 -12.88 -4.06
CA TRP A 15 -3.69 -11.83 -5.07
C TRP A 15 -2.33 -11.84 -5.80
N ILE A 16 -1.25 -12.19 -5.11
CA ILE A 16 0.08 -12.32 -5.72
C ILE A 16 0.15 -13.52 -6.67
N LEU A 17 -0.50 -14.64 -6.31
CA LEU A 17 -0.46 -15.88 -7.08
C LEU A 17 -1.49 -15.90 -8.23
N GLU A 18 -2.64 -15.25 -8.06
CA GLU A 18 -3.70 -15.13 -9.05
C GLU A 18 -3.44 -13.92 -9.97
N LYS A 19 -2.78 -14.16 -11.10
CA LYS A 19 -2.57 -13.12 -12.12
C LYS A 19 -3.75 -13.06 -13.10
N PRO A 20 -4.22 -11.86 -13.53
CA PRO A 20 -3.76 -10.52 -13.14
C PRO A 20 -4.68 -9.82 -12.12
N PHE A 21 -4.15 -9.49 -10.93
CA PHE A 21 -4.76 -8.50 -10.02
C PHE A 21 -3.95 -7.19 -10.07
N ASN A 22 -4.63 -6.02 -10.19
CA ASN A 22 -3.99 -4.70 -10.32
C ASN A 22 -3.87 -4.01 -8.96
N PHE A 23 -2.73 -4.18 -8.29
CA PHE A 23 -2.45 -3.61 -6.98
C PHE A 23 -1.00 -3.14 -6.85
N VAL A 24 -0.74 -2.28 -5.87
CA VAL A 24 0.61 -1.83 -5.51
C VAL A 24 0.91 -2.22 -4.07
N ILE A 25 2.11 -2.73 -3.79
CA ILE A 25 2.59 -2.97 -2.42
C ILE A 25 3.66 -1.92 -2.08
N LEU A 26 3.42 -1.14 -1.04
CA LEU A 26 4.35 -0.17 -0.48
C LEU A 26 4.95 -0.73 0.83
N ASP A 27 6.26 -0.95 0.80
CA ASP A 27 7.07 -1.33 1.95
C ASP A 27 7.69 -0.07 2.56
N VAL A 28 7.17 0.37 3.70
CA VAL A 28 7.60 1.63 4.36
C VAL A 28 8.69 1.42 5.41
N ARG A 29 9.35 0.26 5.38
CA ARG A 29 10.59 0.01 6.15
C ARG A 29 11.77 0.80 5.57
N GLY A 30 12.77 1.03 6.42
CA GLY A 30 14.05 1.63 6.03
C GLY A 30 15.09 0.52 5.89
N GLU A 31 16.19 0.63 6.65
CA GLU A 31 17.26 -0.39 6.71
C GLU A 31 16.76 -1.80 7.04
N ASP A 32 15.70 -1.90 7.85
CA ASP A 32 15.06 -3.17 8.24
C ASP A 32 14.30 -3.87 7.09
N ARG A 33 14.39 -3.35 5.86
CA ARG A 33 13.98 -4.02 4.63
C ARG A 33 15.03 -5.00 4.08
N ALA A 34 16.30 -4.85 4.47
CA ALA A 34 17.40 -5.64 3.92
C ALA A 34 17.23 -7.16 4.17
N ASP A 35 16.59 -7.53 5.28
CA ASP A 35 16.36 -8.93 5.72
C ASP A 35 15.28 -9.67 4.93
N GLY A 36 14.83 -9.10 3.83
CA GLY A 36 13.83 -9.68 2.94
C GLY A 36 12.63 -8.77 2.75
N HIS A 37 11.95 -8.96 1.62
CA HIS A 37 10.78 -8.19 1.23
C HIS A 37 9.82 -9.02 0.37
N ILE A 38 8.59 -8.54 0.24
CA ILE A 38 7.60 -9.13 -0.67
C ILE A 38 8.04 -8.83 -2.10
N PRO A 39 8.17 -9.83 -2.98
CA PRO A 39 8.57 -9.62 -4.37
C PRO A 39 7.66 -8.61 -5.08
N GLY A 40 8.27 -7.65 -5.78
CA GLY A 40 7.54 -6.57 -6.46
C GLY A 40 7.07 -5.43 -5.55
N SER A 41 7.34 -5.48 -4.23
CA SER A 41 7.07 -4.33 -3.36
C SER A 41 8.01 -3.16 -3.64
N ILE A 42 7.44 -1.95 -3.62
CA ILE A 42 8.16 -0.70 -3.79
C ILE A 42 8.57 -0.21 -2.40
N ASN A 43 9.84 0.10 -2.22
CA ASN A 43 10.32 0.68 -0.98
C ASN A 43 10.04 2.19 -0.95
N VAL A 44 9.26 2.64 0.03
CA VAL A 44 8.97 4.06 0.28
C VAL A 44 9.13 4.30 1.79
N PRO A 45 10.37 4.46 2.30
CA PRO A 45 10.65 4.52 3.73
C PRO A 45 9.81 5.57 4.48
N SER A 46 9.39 5.25 5.71
CA SER A 46 8.46 6.10 6.47
C SER A 46 9.02 7.45 6.89
N ASP A 47 10.34 7.58 6.99
CA ASP A 47 11.09 8.80 7.34
C ASP A 47 11.19 9.78 6.17
N THR A 48 11.27 9.28 4.94
CA THR A 48 11.28 10.07 3.70
C THR A 48 9.96 10.02 2.93
N PHE A 49 8.90 9.44 3.52
CA PHE A 49 7.67 9.06 2.84
C PHE A 49 7.04 10.18 1.99
N LEU A 50 6.93 11.40 2.52
CA LEU A 50 6.30 12.53 1.83
C LEU A 50 7.02 12.92 0.52
N VAL A 51 8.33 12.68 0.44
CA VAL A 51 9.12 12.98 -0.75
C VAL A 51 9.09 11.79 -1.71
N ASP A 52 9.28 10.58 -1.18
CA ASP A 52 9.42 9.39 -2.01
C ASP A 52 8.10 8.88 -2.59
N ILE A 53 6.97 9.13 -1.92
CA ILE A 53 5.66 8.71 -2.42
C ILE A 53 5.29 9.39 -3.74
N GLU A 54 5.75 10.62 -3.98
CA GLU A 54 5.49 11.33 -5.24
C GLU A 54 6.07 10.57 -6.45
N LYS A 55 7.18 9.83 -6.27
CA LYS A 55 7.81 9.03 -7.34
C LYS A 55 6.91 7.88 -7.83
N VAL A 56 5.96 7.45 -7.00
CA VAL A 56 5.07 6.32 -7.29
C VAL A 56 3.59 6.66 -7.21
N MET A 57 3.26 7.94 -7.01
CA MET A 57 1.89 8.42 -6.88
C MET A 57 1.04 8.05 -8.09
N ASP A 58 1.59 8.19 -9.29
CA ASP A 58 0.94 7.81 -10.55
C ASP A 58 0.58 6.31 -10.63
N GLN A 59 1.42 5.44 -10.05
CA GLN A 59 1.13 4.01 -9.98
C GLN A 59 0.02 3.73 -8.97
N CYS A 60 0.07 4.39 -7.81
CA CYS A 60 -0.96 4.31 -6.79
C CYS A 60 -2.32 4.77 -7.34
N LEU A 61 -2.38 5.91 -8.03
CA LEU A 61 -3.60 6.49 -8.63
C LEU A 61 -4.28 5.54 -9.64
N ARG A 62 -3.51 4.71 -10.35
CA ARG A 62 -4.02 3.77 -11.38
C ARG A 62 -4.31 2.37 -10.84
N ALA A 63 -3.92 2.07 -9.60
CA ALA A 63 -4.14 0.77 -8.98
C ALA A 63 -5.60 0.61 -8.54
N LYS A 64 -6.10 -0.64 -8.48
CA LYS A 64 -7.40 -0.89 -7.81
C LYS A 64 -7.26 -0.75 -6.30
N CYS A 65 -6.12 -1.15 -5.77
CA CYS A 65 -5.79 -0.99 -4.35
C CYS A 65 -4.29 -0.83 -4.11
N VAL A 66 -3.97 -0.23 -2.97
CA VAL A 66 -2.60 -0.06 -2.48
C VAL A 66 -2.50 -0.72 -1.11
N ILE A 67 -1.54 -1.63 -0.96
CA ILE A 67 -1.25 -2.32 0.30
C ILE A 67 -0.01 -1.67 0.90
N VAL A 68 -0.13 -1.16 2.11
CA VAL A 68 0.97 -0.54 2.85
C VAL A 68 1.37 -1.47 3.99
N HIS A 69 2.67 -1.67 4.20
CA HIS A 69 3.16 -2.44 5.34
C HIS A 69 4.48 -1.91 5.88
N CYS A 70 4.78 -2.25 7.13
CA CYS A 70 6.14 -2.14 7.66
C CYS A 70 6.59 -3.49 8.24
N THR A 71 7.39 -3.51 9.31
CA THR A 71 7.81 -4.74 9.99
C THR A 71 6.61 -5.46 10.61
N MET A 72 5.85 -4.77 11.46
CA MET A 72 4.71 -5.36 12.17
C MET A 72 3.38 -4.66 11.88
N SER A 73 3.41 -3.60 11.05
CA SER A 73 2.25 -2.76 10.72
C SER A 73 1.53 -2.13 11.93
N GLN A 74 2.23 -1.86 13.02
CA GLN A 74 1.65 -1.23 14.23
C GLN A 74 1.76 0.30 14.26
N ILE A 75 2.80 0.87 13.64
CA ILE A 75 3.09 2.32 13.69
C ILE A 75 3.34 2.90 12.30
N ARG A 76 4.47 2.54 11.68
CA ARG A 76 4.89 3.10 10.36
C ARG A 76 3.87 2.81 9.26
N GLY A 77 3.37 1.58 9.17
CA GLY A 77 2.36 1.17 8.18
C GLY A 77 1.06 2.00 8.28
N PRO A 78 0.37 2.01 9.44
CA PRO A 78 -0.85 2.81 9.61
C PRO A 78 -0.65 4.30 9.39
N LYS A 79 0.48 4.88 9.86
CA LYS A 79 0.80 6.29 9.63
C LYS A 79 0.94 6.60 8.14
N ALA A 80 1.71 5.78 7.41
CA ALA A 80 1.91 5.96 5.97
C ALA A 80 0.61 5.76 5.18
N ALA A 81 -0.22 4.78 5.55
CA ALA A 81 -1.53 4.57 4.92
C ALA A 81 -2.45 5.79 5.09
N ARG A 82 -2.46 6.43 6.26
CA ARG A 82 -3.23 7.66 6.48
C ARG A 82 -2.73 8.83 5.63
N VAL A 83 -1.42 9.04 5.58
CA VAL A 83 -0.82 10.08 4.74
C VAL A 83 -1.12 9.82 3.26
N LEU A 84 -0.99 8.58 2.80
CA LEU A 84 -1.33 8.20 1.43
C LEU A 84 -2.80 8.47 1.12
N HIS A 85 -3.72 8.14 2.02
CA HIS A 85 -5.14 8.42 1.85
C HIS A 85 -5.40 9.92 1.64
N GLU A 86 -4.82 10.77 2.48
CA GLU A 86 -4.95 12.23 2.35
C GLU A 86 -4.37 12.74 1.03
N LEU A 87 -3.21 12.22 0.61
CA LEU A 87 -2.59 12.59 -0.67
C LEU A 87 -3.45 12.17 -1.87
N LEU A 88 -3.98 10.94 -1.86
CA LEU A 88 -4.86 10.45 -2.92
C LEU A 88 -6.16 11.26 -2.97
N MET A 89 -6.82 11.49 -1.83
CA MET A 89 -8.00 12.35 -1.76
C MET A 89 -7.72 13.74 -2.34
N ASN A 90 -6.60 14.36 -1.98
CA ASN A 90 -6.22 15.68 -2.51
C ASN A 90 -5.95 15.67 -4.01
N ARG A 91 -5.50 14.55 -4.60
CA ARG A 91 -5.31 14.40 -6.05
C ARG A 91 -6.63 14.15 -6.78
N PHE A 92 -7.54 13.36 -6.21
CA PHE A 92 -8.85 13.07 -6.79
C PHE A 92 -9.84 14.23 -6.67
N CYS A 93 -9.77 15.00 -5.58
CA CYS A 93 -10.62 16.17 -5.33
C CYS A 93 -9.96 17.50 -5.76
N LYS A 94 -8.83 17.45 -6.46
CA LYS A 94 -8.13 18.65 -6.93
C LYS A 94 -8.97 19.32 -8.02
N GLY A 95 -9.41 20.55 -7.77
CA GLY A 95 -10.19 21.37 -8.71
C GLY A 95 -11.68 21.51 -8.40
N THR A 96 -12.17 20.98 -7.27
CA THR A 96 -13.62 20.80 -7.07
C THR A 96 -14.17 21.15 -5.68
N GLN A 97 -13.39 21.83 -4.83
CA GLN A 97 -13.74 21.97 -3.41
C GLN A 97 -14.97 22.84 -3.10
N ASP A 98 -15.45 23.67 -4.03
CA ASP A 98 -16.60 24.56 -3.78
C ASP A 98 -17.87 24.22 -4.59
N SER A 99 -17.86 23.17 -5.43
CA SER A 99 -18.91 23.00 -6.47
C SER A 99 -19.50 21.62 -6.63
N MET A 100 -18.96 20.59 -5.96
CA MET A 100 -19.48 19.22 -6.11
C MET A 100 -20.62 18.93 -5.15
N SER A 101 -21.68 18.33 -5.69
CA SER A 101 -22.76 17.72 -4.93
C SER A 101 -22.26 16.47 -4.16
N PRO A 102 -22.96 16.05 -3.09
CA PRO A 102 -22.63 14.81 -2.38
C PRO A 102 -22.55 13.56 -3.26
N ILE A 103 -23.31 13.51 -4.35
CA ILE A 103 -23.33 12.38 -5.30
C ILE A 103 -22.02 12.32 -6.09
N GLU A 104 -21.56 13.46 -6.61
CA GLU A 104 -20.32 13.52 -7.38
C GLU A 104 -19.10 13.19 -6.50
N ILE A 105 -19.12 13.62 -5.23
CA ILE A 105 -18.08 13.27 -4.25
C ILE A 105 -18.04 11.75 -4.08
N ASP A 106 -19.19 11.11 -3.89
CA ASP A 106 -19.26 9.67 -3.74
C ASP A 106 -18.77 8.92 -4.99
N GLU A 107 -19.13 9.38 -6.19
CA GLU A 107 -18.63 8.80 -7.44
C GLU A 107 -17.10 8.93 -7.60
N VAL A 108 -16.53 10.07 -7.23
CA VAL A 108 -15.07 10.28 -7.25
C VAL A 108 -14.38 9.38 -6.23
N LEU A 109 -14.92 9.27 -5.01
CA LEU A 109 -14.38 8.38 -3.98
C LEU A 109 -14.49 6.90 -4.38
N HIS A 110 -15.51 6.50 -5.16
CA HIS A 110 -15.64 5.15 -5.72
C HIS A 110 -14.61 4.84 -6.81
N LYS A 111 -13.95 5.85 -7.40
CA LYS A 111 -12.85 5.68 -8.36
C LYS A 111 -11.48 5.66 -7.67
N MET A 112 -11.39 6.09 -6.42
CA MET A 112 -10.14 6.09 -5.67
C MET A 112 -9.71 4.65 -5.31
N PRO A 113 -8.40 4.34 -5.38
CA PRO A 113 -7.86 3.05 -4.94
C PRO A 113 -8.21 2.77 -3.48
N SER A 114 -8.60 1.53 -3.18
CA SER A 114 -8.73 1.09 -1.78
C SER A 114 -7.35 1.03 -1.13
N ILE A 115 -7.23 1.47 0.13
CA ILE A 115 -5.97 1.36 0.87
C ILE A 115 -6.10 0.27 1.92
N TYR A 116 -5.13 -0.64 1.90
CA TYR A 116 -5.03 -1.71 2.88
C TYR A 116 -3.73 -1.59 3.68
N ILE A 117 -3.77 -2.04 4.93
CA ILE A 117 -2.58 -2.28 5.75
C ILE A 117 -2.40 -3.80 5.86
N LEU A 118 -1.23 -4.33 5.49
CA LEU A 118 -0.96 -5.76 5.67
C LEU A 118 -0.88 -6.09 7.16
N GLU A 119 -1.80 -6.92 7.63
CA GLU A 119 -1.87 -7.36 9.02
C GLU A 119 -0.59 -8.08 9.43
N GLY A 120 -0.02 -7.69 10.58
CA GLY A 120 1.24 -8.26 11.09
C GLY A 120 2.51 -7.86 10.32
N GLY A 121 2.37 -7.08 9.23
CA GLY A 121 3.47 -6.59 8.42
C GLY A 121 4.35 -7.70 7.83
N PHE A 122 5.58 -7.33 7.48
CA PHE A 122 6.55 -8.27 6.90
C PHE A 122 6.98 -9.36 7.89
N PHE A 123 6.93 -9.12 9.20
CA PHE A 123 7.30 -10.09 10.22
C PHE A 123 6.43 -11.34 10.15
N TYR A 124 5.10 -11.18 10.21
CA TYR A 124 4.17 -12.32 10.08
C TYR A 124 4.16 -12.90 8.67
N TRP A 125 4.29 -12.05 7.63
CA TRP A 125 4.43 -12.51 6.26
C TRP A 125 5.60 -13.47 6.09
N ASN A 126 6.78 -13.07 6.58
CA ASN A 126 7.99 -13.86 6.48
C ASN A 126 7.89 -15.14 7.33
N GLN A 127 7.37 -15.06 8.56
CA GLN A 127 7.15 -16.24 9.40
C GLN A 127 6.33 -17.32 8.68
N ARG A 128 5.36 -16.91 7.86
CA ARG A 128 4.46 -17.81 7.16
C ARG A 128 4.98 -18.30 5.81
N TYR A 129 5.67 -17.43 5.07
CA TYR A 129 5.98 -17.66 3.65
C TYR A 129 7.47 -17.62 3.31
N CYS A 130 8.39 -17.60 4.30
CA CYS A 130 9.85 -17.55 4.09
C CYS A 130 10.39 -18.64 3.13
N ASN A 131 9.73 -19.80 3.06
CA ASN A 131 10.14 -20.92 2.21
C ASN A 131 9.66 -20.81 0.76
N ASP A 132 8.80 -19.83 0.42
CA ASP A 132 8.29 -19.63 -0.94
C ASP A 132 8.94 -18.39 -1.59
N LYS A 133 9.85 -18.63 -2.53
CA LYS A 133 10.58 -17.57 -3.25
C LYS A 133 9.69 -16.68 -4.11
N ARG A 134 8.44 -17.09 -4.38
CA ARG A 134 7.44 -16.26 -5.08
C ARG A 134 6.82 -15.22 -4.13
N LEU A 135 6.94 -15.43 -2.82
CA LEU A 135 6.31 -14.62 -1.78
C LEU A 135 7.34 -13.88 -0.92
N VAL A 136 8.58 -14.34 -0.85
CA VAL A 136 9.68 -13.65 -0.15
C VAL A 136 10.92 -13.61 -1.04
N SER A 137 11.46 -12.40 -1.22
CA SER A 137 12.75 -12.17 -1.87
C SER A 137 13.74 -11.59 -0.87
N TYR A 138 14.95 -12.14 -0.88
CA TYR A 138 16.11 -11.61 -0.17
C TYR A 138 16.98 -10.87 -1.18
N LYS A 139 17.67 -9.80 -0.79
CA LYS A 139 18.71 -9.24 -1.65
C LYS A 139 19.73 -10.36 -1.88
N MET A 140 19.93 -10.76 -3.13
CA MET A 140 21.07 -11.62 -3.45
C MET A 140 22.31 -10.74 -3.30
N ASN A 141 23.24 -11.18 -2.45
CA ASN A 141 24.58 -10.60 -2.36
C ASN A 141 25.32 -10.75 -3.69
#